data_AF-A0A967EN22-F1
#
_entry.id   AF-A0A967EN22-F1
#
_cell.length_a   1.000
_cell.length_b   1.000
_cell.length_c   1.000
_cell.angle_alpha   90.00
_cell.angle_beta   90.00
_cell.angle_gamma   90.00
#
_symmetry.space_group_name_H-M   'P 1'
#
loop_
_entity.id
_entity.type
_entity.pdbx_description
1 polymer ?
#
loop_
_entity_poly.entity_id
_entity_poly.type
_entity_poly.pdbx_seq_one_letter_code
_entity_poly.pdbx_strand_id
1 'polypeptide(L)'
;ARMIGVQYLYQPENNGLHLGVGVFNANLTPPGNNSDQSFLYTLHTSYNLLNRNSLLAETGLSIAYRKLDNLTLPKIFDPTSLISGDDLRFGFETLLKIRKFEIQAEYLEAEINQQKAYGYYAYLNCNCSDKNQIIVAYDKFVDINRSTNDAPWLIAGYNHLFLDNKVKLMMDFRVQDIESTINYMFNMQGQIFFN
;
A
#
# COMPACT_ATOMS: atom_id res chain seq x y z
N ALA A 1 -9.09 0.08 16.25
CA ALA A 1 -10.53 0.24 15.99
C ALA A 1 -10.82 -0.20 14.56
N ARG A 2 -12.02 -0.74 14.27
CA ARG A 2 -12.42 -1.11 12.91
C ARG A 2 -13.12 0.09 12.27
N MET A 3 -12.71 0.47 11.07
CA MET A 3 -13.48 1.41 10.24
C MET A 3 -14.67 0.66 9.66
N ILE A 4 -15.85 1.24 9.78
CA ILE A 4 -17.16 0.79 9.34
C ILE A 4 -17.69 1.90 8.43
N GLY A 5 -18.20 1.51 7.27
CA GLY A 5 -18.64 2.48 6.28
C GLY A 5 -19.43 1.85 5.16
N VAL A 6 -19.73 2.68 4.18
CA VAL A 6 -20.39 2.29 2.92
C VAL A 6 -19.45 2.63 1.78
N GLN A 7 -19.36 1.73 0.81
CA GLN A 7 -18.63 1.93 -0.42
C GLN A 7 -19.52 1.59 -1.61
N TYR A 8 -19.49 2.46 -2.61
CA TYR A 8 -20.05 2.22 -3.93
C TYR A 8 -18.93 1.86 -4.89
N LEU A 9 -19.14 0.81 -5.68
CA LEU A 9 -18.21 0.34 -6.71
C LEU A 9 -18.93 0.36 -8.06
N TYR A 10 -18.27 0.94 -9.05
CA TYR A 10 -18.72 0.99 -10.43
C TYR A 10 -17.64 0.43 -11.35
N GLN A 11 -17.95 -0.69 -12.00
CA GLN A 11 -17.04 -1.40 -12.89
C GLN A 11 -17.81 -1.92 -14.13
N PRO A 12 -18.02 -1.06 -15.13
CA PRO A 12 -18.62 -1.47 -16.41
C PRO A 12 -17.79 -2.55 -17.11
N GLU A 13 -18.46 -3.59 -17.62
CA GLU A 13 -17.81 -4.77 -18.21
C GLU A 13 -16.92 -4.45 -19.44
N ASN A 14 -17.21 -3.38 -20.18
CA ASN A 14 -16.68 -3.17 -21.53
C ASN A 14 -15.76 -1.96 -21.71
N ASN A 15 -15.45 -1.18 -20.66
CA ASN A 15 -14.67 0.05 -20.81
C ASN A 15 -13.39 0.09 -19.98
N GLY A 16 -13.10 -0.95 -19.17
CA GLY A 16 -11.89 -1.05 -18.37
C GLY A 16 -11.80 -0.05 -17.22
N LEU A 17 -12.86 0.70 -16.93
CA LEU A 17 -12.92 1.66 -15.83
C LEU A 17 -13.34 0.95 -14.53
N HIS A 18 -12.62 1.25 -13.46
CA HIS A 18 -12.98 0.89 -12.10
C HIS A 18 -13.08 2.18 -11.29
N LEU A 19 -14.19 2.36 -10.58
CA LEU A 19 -14.42 3.51 -9.72
C LEU A 19 -14.95 3.03 -8.37
N GLY A 20 -14.32 3.48 -7.29
CA GLY A 20 -14.75 3.26 -5.93
C GLY A 20 -14.92 4.58 -5.18
N VAL A 21 -16.06 4.75 -4.52
CA VAL A 21 -16.33 5.89 -3.64
C VAL A 21 -16.78 5.36 -2.29
N GLY A 22 -16.18 5.84 -1.20
CA GLY A 22 -16.44 5.31 0.14
C GLY A 22 -16.52 6.40 1.20
N VAL A 23 -17.32 6.12 2.22
CA VAL A 23 -17.42 6.92 3.45
C VAL A 23 -17.37 5.98 4.64
N PHE A 24 -16.43 6.20 5.54
CA PHE A 24 -16.17 5.37 6.70
C PHE A 24 -16.09 6.21 7.98
N ASN A 25 -16.42 5.62 9.13
CA ASN A 25 -16.10 6.26 10.40
C ASN A 25 -14.57 6.20 10.59
N ALA A 26 -13.93 7.35 10.78
CA ALA A 26 -12.48 7.48 10.94
C ALA A 26 -12.03 7.17 12.38
N ASN A 27 -12.67 6.20 13.06
CA ASN A 27 -12.40 5.89 14.45
C ASN A 27 -11.05 5.17 14.58
N LEU A 28 -10.07 5.84 15.18
CA LEU A 28 -8.72 5.31 15.40
C LEU A 28 -8.34 5.13 16.88
N THR A 29 -9.14 5.62 17.83
CA THR A 29 -8.82 5.61 19.27
C THR A 29 -9.77 4.69 20.06
N PRO A 30 -9.31 3.51 20.50
CA PRO A 30 -9.99 2.74 21.54
C PRO A 30 -9.65 3.32 22.94
N PRO A 31 -10.59 3.42 23.90
CA PRO A 31 -12.05 3.36 23.80
C PRO A 31 -12.60 4.79 23.77
N GLY A 32 -12.49 5.47 22.63
CA GLY A 32 -12.87 6.88 22.50
C GLY A 32 -14.27 7.03 21.94
N ASN A 33 -15.10 7.83 22.62
CA ASN A 33 -16.39 8.29 22.13
C ASN A 33 -16.26 8.77 20.68
N ASN A 34 -17.09 8.25 19.77
CA ASN A 34 -17.22 8.86 18.45
C ASN A 34 -17.62 10.32 18.65
N SER A 35 -16.87 11.26 18.11
CA SER A 35 -17.51 12.50 17.68
C SER A 35 -18.26 12.16 16.39
N ASP A 36 -19.52 12.57 16.27
CA ASP A 36 -20.40 12.26 15.13
C ASP A 36 -19.91 12.87 13.79
N GLN A 37 -18.68 13.38 13.73
CA GLN A 37 -18.15 14.19 12.64
C GLN A 37 -16.81 13.68 12.07
N SER A 38 -16.23 12.60 12.61
CA SER A 38 -14.97 12.05 12.09
C SER A 38 -15.24 11.00 10.99
N PHE A 39 -15.43 11.48 9.76
CA PHE A 39 -15.54 10.63 8.58
C PHE A 39 -14.26 10.59 7.74
N LEU A 40 -13.98 9.44 7.15
CA LEU A 40 -12.99 9.22 6.11
C LEU A 40 -13.72 9.07 4.78
N TYR A 41 -13.45 9.98 3.85
CA TYR A 41 -13.95 9.95 2.49
C TYR A 41 -12.85 9.40 1.59
N THR A 42 -13.21 8.48 0.70
CA THR A 42 -12.26 7.86 -0.23
C THR A 42 -12.80 7.86 -1.65
N LEU A 43 -11.93 8.15 -2.60
CA LEU A 43 -12.15 7.99 -4.03
C LEU A 43 -10.99 7.16 -4.58
N HIS A 44 -11.29 6.16 -5.38
CA HIS A 44 -10.31 5.41 -6.17
C HIS A 44 -10.84 5.27 -7.58
N THR A 45 -9.98 5.48 -8.57
CA THR A 45 -10.31 5.22 -9.96
C THR A 45 -9.13 4.53 -10.62
N SER A 46 -9.36 3.46 -11.37
CA SER A 46 -8.35 2.86 -12.22
C SER A 46 -8.89 2.58 -13.61
N TYR A 47 -7.98 2.47 -14.59
CA TYR A 47 -8.30 2.27 -15.98
C TYR A 47 -7.35 1.29 -16.64
N ASN A 48 -7.92 0.25 -17.26
CA ASN A 48 -7.19 -0.69 -18.09
C ASN A 48 -6.85 -0.07 -19.44
N LEU A 49 -5.67 0.55 -19.53
CA LEU A 49 -5.11 1.11 -20.77
C LEU A 49 -4.98 0.04 -21.87
N LEU A 50 -4.56 -1.17 -21.47
CA LEU A 50 -4.45 -2.33 -22.35
C LEU A 50 -4.89 -3.58 -21.60
N ASN A 51 -5.76 -4.38 -22.20
CA ASN A 51 -6.11 -5.70 -21.68
C ASN A 51 -6.23 -6.67 -22.85
N ARG A 52 -5.18 -7.47 -23.06
CA ARG A 52 -5.10 -8.53 -24.08
C ARG A 52 -4.51 -9.78 -23.44
N ASN A 53 -4.74 -10.96 -24.02
CA ASN A 53 -4.42 -12.28 -23.47
C ASN A 53 -3.10 -12.44 -22.68
N SER A 54 -2.04 -11.69 -22.99
CA SER A 54 -0.75 -11.76 -22.27
C SER A 54 -0.17 -10.40 -21.88
N LEU A 55 -0.96 -9.34 -22.00
CA LEU A 55 -0.56 -7.96 -21.72
C LEU A 55 -1.70 -7.24 -20.99
N LEU A 56 -1.43 -6.83 -19.76
CA LEU A 56 -2.28 -5.93 -18.99
C LEU A 56 -1.49 -4.67 -18.67
N ALA A 57 -2.05 -3.51 -18.94
CA ALA A 57 -1.54 -2.23 -18.45
C ALA A 57 -2.70 -1.48 -17.78
N GLU A 58 -2.54 -1.19 -16.50
CA GLU A 58 -3.51 -0.48 -15.67
C GLU A 58 -2.83 0.72 -15.01
N THR A 59 -3.59 1.79 -14.84
CA THR A 59 -3.17 2.98 -14.09
C THR A 59 -4.32 3.44 -13.21
N GLY A 60 -4.00 3.95 -12.03
CA GLY A 60 -4.99 4.35 -11.03
C GLY A 60 -4.60 5.60 -10.27
N LEU A 61 -5.61 6.22 -9.70
CA LEU A 61 -5.54 7.38 -8.83
C LEU A 61 -6.40 7.15 -7.60
N SER A 62 -5.91 7.59 -6.45
CA SER A 62 -6.69 7.57 -5.21
C SER A 62 -6.62 8.91 -4.49
N ILE A 63 -7.71 9.25 -3.81
CA ILE A 63 -7.80 10.40 -2.92
C ILE A 63 -8.49 9.93 -1.63
N ALA A 64 -7.97 10.34 -0.49
CA ALA A 64 -8.63 10.16 0.79
C ALA A 64 -8.60 11.46 1.59
N TYR A 65 -9.68 11.79 2.28
CA TYR A 65 -9.77 12.98 3.12
C TYR A 65 -10.45 12.65 4.44
N ARG A 66 -9.93 13.22 5.52
CA ARG A 66 -10.60 13.28 6.82
C ARG A 66 -10.14 14.49 7.62
N LYS A 67 -10.94 14.85 8.60
CA LYS A 67 -10.56 15.77 9.66
C LYS A 67 -10.05 15.00 10.88
N LEU A 68 -8.83 15.30 11.30
CA LEU A 68 -8.21 14.76 12.50
C LEU A 68 -8.61 15.60 13.73
N ASP A 69 -8.86 14.92 14.83
CA ASP A 69 -9.10 15.51 16.15
C ASP A 69 -8.31 14.75 17.20
N ASN A 70 -7.17 15.31 17.60
CA ASN A 70 -6.26 14.80 18.63
C ASN A 70 -5.92 13.31 18.43
N LEU A 71 -5.54 12.93 17.20
CA LEU A 71 -5.18 11.57 16.84
C LEU A 71 -3.67 11.40 16.80
N THR A 72 -3.17 10.28 17.34
CA THR A 72 -1.77 9.87 17.20
C THR A 72 -1.55 9.18 15.86
N LEU A 73 -0.50 9.55 15.14
CA LEU A 73 -0.13 8.97 13.84
C LEU A 73 1.33 8.48 13.87
N PRO A 74 1.66 7.42 14.64
CA PRO A 74 3.05 7.06 15.00
C PRO A 74 3.93 6.61 13.82
N LYS A 75 3.33 6.31 12.66
CA LYS A 75 4.07 6.00 11.42
C LYS A 75 4.47 7.24 10.63
N ILE A 76 3.91 8.40 10.95
CA ILE A 76 4.14 9.65 10.20
C ILE A 76 4.74 10.71 11.13
N PHE A 77 4.24 10.79 12.37
CA PHE A 77 4.65 11.71 13.41
C PHE A 77 5.25 10.95 14.60
N ASP A 78 5.84 11.70 15.53
CA ASP A 78 6.25 11.15 16.82
C ASP A 78 5.05 10.46 17.52
N PRO A 79 5.22 9.26 18.10
CA PRO A 79 4.13 8.51 18.74
C PRO A 79 3.39 9.25 19.85
N THR A 80 4.01 10.26 20.47
CA THR A 80 3.43 11.05 21.55
C THR A 80 2.66 12.29 21.06
N SER A 81 2.76 12.62 19.78
CA SER A 81 2.11 13.81 19.21
C SER A 81 0.63 13.59 18.96
N LEU A 82 -0.20 14.51 19.46
CA LEU A 82 -1.62 14.60 19.12
C LEU A 82 -1.81 15.54 17.93
N ILE A 83 -2.35 15.00 16.83
CA ILE A 83 -2.50 15.72 15.57
C ILE A 83 -3.97 16.07 15.35
N SER A 84 -4.22 17.33 15.00
CA SER A 84 -5.53 17.87 14.63
C SER A 84 -5.40 18.69 13.35
N GLY A 85 -6.46 18.74 12.54
CA GLY A 85 -6.47 19.46 11.27
C GLY A 85 -6.90 18.58 10.11
N ASP A 86 -6.60 19.02 8.88
CA ASP A 86 -6.91 18.26 7.67
C ASP A 86 -5.85 17.18 7.39
N ASP A 87 -6.31 15.99 6.99
CA ASP A 87 -5.48 14.88 6.47
C ASP A 87 -6.01 14.53 5.07
N LEU A 88 -5.33 15.07 4.06
CA LEU A 88 -5.58 14.80 2.66
C LEU A 88 -4.49 13.85 2.15
N ARG A 89 -4.91 12.80 1.45
CA ARG A 89 -3.99 11.83 0.85
C ARG A 89 -4.31 11.69 -0.62
N PHE A 90 -3.25 11.56 -1.41
CA PHE A 90 -3.31 11.35 -2.84
C PHE A 90 -2.42 10.18 -3.21
N GLY A 91 -2.86 9.37 -4.16
CA GLY A 91 -2.12 8.25 -4.67
C GLY A 91 -2.18 8.11 -6.18
N PHE A 92 -1.11 7.57 -6.75
CA PHE A 92 -1.01 7.14 -8.13
C PHE A 92 -0.44 5.73 -8.16
N GLU A 93 -1.01 4.86 -8.99
CA GLU A 93 -0.56 3.48 -9.14
C GLU A 93 -0.52 3.07 -10.60
N THR A 94 0.37 2.14 -10.93
CA THR A 94 0.40 1.51 -12.25
C THR A 94 0.83 0.06 -12.15
N LEU A 95 0.26 -0.75 -13.04
CA LEU A 95 0.49 -2.19 -13.12
C LEU A 95 0.68 -2.58 -14.59
N LEU A 96 1.77 -3.27 -14.87
CA LEU A 96 2.10 -3.83 -16.18
C LEU A 96 2.36 -5.33 -16.04
N LYS A 97 1.49 -6.17 -16.60
CA LYS A 97 1.72 -7.62 -16.70
C LYS A 97 2.06 -7.99 -18.13
N ILE A 98 3.19 -8.68 -18.32
CA ILE A 98 3.62 -9.22 -19.61
C ILE A 98 4.03 -10.68 -19.41
N ARG A 99 3.17 -11.60 -19.87
CA ARG A 99 3.38 -13.06 -19.75
C ARG A 99 3.68 -13.48 -18.30
N LYS A 100 4.95 -13.73 -17.98
CA LYS A 100 5.43 -14.19 -16.66
C LYS A 100 5.86 -13.05 -15.75
N PHE A 101 5.97 -11.82 -16.28
CA PHE A 101 6.45 -10.67 -15.55
C PHE A 101 5.31 -9.76 -15.15
N GLU A 102 5.42 -9.17 -13.97
CA GLU A 102 4.55 -8.12 -13.48
C GLU A 102 5.41 -7.02 -12.87
N ILE A 103 5.19 -5.79 -13.32
CA ILE A 103 5.77 -4.58 -12.74
C ILE A 103 4.62 -3.80 -12.14
N GLN A 104 4.77 -3.40 -10.88
CA GLN A 104 3.82 -2.51 -10.22
C GLN A 104 4.58 -1.40 -9.53
N ALA A 105 4.02 -0.19 -9.56
CA ALA A 105 4.53 0.94 -8.80
C ALA A 105 3.38 1.74 -8.22
N GLU A 106 3.61 2.33 -7.06
CA GLU A 106 2.65 3.17 -6.36
C GLU A 106 3.39 4.35 -5.74
N TYR A 107 2.79 5.53 -5.78
CA TYR A 107 3.20 6.73 -5.06
C TYR A 107 2.03 7.17 -4.20
N LEU A 108 2.30 7.52 -2.94
CA LEU A 108 1.34 8.08 -2.01
C LEU A 108 1.92 9.34 -1.38
N GLU A 109 1.12 10.38 -1.27
CA GLU A 109 1.41 11.60 -0.52
C GLU A 109 0.31 11.82 0.52
N ALA A 110 0.70 12.20 1.72
CA ALA A 110 -0.19 12.66 2.78
C ALA A 110 0.18 14.10 3.15
N GLU A 111 -0.76 15.01 2.96
CA GLU A 111 -0.70 16.38 3.46
C GLU A 111 -1.53 16.45 4.73
N ILE A 112 -0.85 16.52 5.88
CA ILE A 112 -1.46 16.52 7.20
C ILE A 112 -1.10 17.82 7.89
N ASN A 113 -2.10 18.69 8.09
CA ASN A 113 -1.92 20.01 8.70
C ASN A 113 -0.75 20.79 8.07
N GLN A 114 -0.73 20.87 6.73
CA GLN A 114 0.30 21.53 5.90
C GLN A 114 1.69 20.87 5.92
N GLN A 115 1.85 19.72 6.57
CA GLN A 115 3.09 18.95 6.55
C GLN A 115 2.93 17.76 5.59
N LYS A 116 4.00 17.42 4.88
CA LYS A 116 3.98 16.39 3.85
C LYS A 116 4.78 15.18 4.27
N ALA A 117 4.17 14.01 4.16
CA ALA A 117 4.83 12.72 4.17
C ALA A 117 4.51 12.01 2.85
N TYR A 118 5.45 11.26 2.30
CA TYR A 118 5.24 10.56 1.04
C TYR A 118 5.95 9.22 1.03
N GLY A 119 5.50 8.32 0.17
CA GLY A 119 6.16 7.06 -0.06
C GLY A 119 5.92 6.60 -1.47
N TYR A 120 6.84 5.78 -1.96
CA TYR A 120 6.64 5.07 -3.20
C TYR A 120 7.36 3.74 -3.15
N TYR A 121 6.76 2.76 -3.82
CA TYR A 121 7.44 1.52 -4.11
C TYR A 121 7.31 1.19 -5.59
N ALA A 122 8.26 0.38 -6.05
CA ALA A 122 8.14 -0.33 -7.30
C ALA A 122 8.59 -1.76 -7.08
N TYR A 123 7.89 -2.72 -7.66
CA TYR A 123 8.34 -4.10 -7.69
C TYR A 123 8.27 -4.68 -9.09
N LEU A 124 9.18 -5.63 -9.33
CA LEU A 124 9.14 -6.56 -10.43
C LEU A 124 8.97 -7.95 -9.83
N ASN A 125 7.96 -8.68 -10.28
CA ASN A 125 7.87 -10.11 -10.02
C ASN A 125 7.93 -10.92 -11.32
N CYS A 126 8.46 -12.13 -11.21
CA CYS A 126 8.56 -13.09 -12.29
C CYS A 126 8.05 -14.45 -11.80
N ASN A 127 6.95 -14.90 -12.40
CA ASN A 127 6.43 -16.25 -12.23
C ASN A 127 7.26 -17.22 -13.10
N CYS A 128 8.44 -17.60 -12.61
CA CYS A 128 9.38 -18.45 -13.35
C CYS A 128 8.73 -19.78 -13.76
N SER A 129 7.84 -20.31 -12.90
CA SER A 129 6.97 -21.47 -13.14
C SER A 129 5.67 -21.33 -12.33
N ASP A 130 4.73 -22.25 -12.51
CA ASP A 130 3.45 -22.26 -11.79
C ASP A 130 3.58 -22.34 -10.26
N LYS A 131 4.74 -22.74 -9.74
CA LYS A 131 5.02 -22.87 -8.30
C LYS A 131 6.05 -21.90 -7.76
N ASN A 132 6.76 -21.17 -8.62
CA ASN A 132 7.94 -20.39 -8.22
C ASN A 132 7.81 -18.96 -8.70
N GLN A 133 7.92 -18.01 -7.77
CA GLN A 133 7.91 -16.59 -8.06
C GLN A 133 9.12 -15.92 -7.42
N ILE A 134 9.82 -15.08 -8.19
CA ILE A 134 10.89 -14.20 -7.71
C ILE A 134 10.36 -12.78 -7.69
N ILE A 135 10.74 -12.01 -6.67
CA ILE A 135 10.34 -10.61 -6.48
C ILE A 135 11.60 -9.78 -6.25
N VAL A 136 11.68 -8.62 -6.90
CA VAL A 136 12.61 -7.56 -6.53
C VAL A 136 11.79 -6.30 -6.32
N ALA A 137 12.04 -5.57 -5.23
CA ALA A 137 11.33 -4.34 -4.94
C ALA A 137 12.28 -3.25 -4.41
N TYR A 138 11.87 -2.02 -4.64
CA TYR A 138 12.43 -0.81 -4.06
C TYR A 138 11.29 -0.13 -3.33
N ASP A 139 11.50 0.20 -2.05
CA ASP A 139 10.49 0.87 -1.23
C ASP A 139 11.14 2.07 -0.53
N LYS A 140 10.54 3.25 -0.66
CA LYS A 140 10.98 4.46 0.01
C LYS A 140 9.81 5.12 0.68
N PHE A 141 10.02 5.50 1.93
CA PHE A 141 9.06 6.24 2.72
C PHE A 141 9.80 7.40 3.38
N VAL A 142 9.18 8.58 3.33
CA VAL A 142 9.66 9.81 3.94
C VAL A 142 8.55 10.31 4.85
N ASP A 143 8.83 10.34 6.13
CA ASP A 143 7.89 10.81 7.14
C ASP A 143 8.33 12.12 7.79
N ILE A 144 7.54 12.58 8.77
CA ILE A 144 7.77 13.84 9.50
C ILE A 144 8.54 13.54 10.81
N ASN A 145 8.57 12.29 11.23
CA ASN A 145 9.19 11.86 12.47
C ASN A 145 10.71 11.82 12.33
N ARG A 146 11.38 12.85 12.85
CA ARG A 146 12.85 12.99 12.82
C ARG A 146 13.64 11.85 13.49
N SER A 147 12.97 10.93 14.18
CA SER A 147 13.62 9.76 14.79
C SER A 147 13.69 8.55 13.86
N THR A 148 13.00 8.57 12.71
CA THR A 148 13.04 7.50 11.71
C THR A 148 14.14 7.75 10.68
N ASN A 149 14.36 6.76 9.83
CA ASN A 149 15.29 6.83 8.71
C ASN A 149 14.55 6.61 7.39
N ASP A 150 14.73 7.57 6.49
CA ASP A 150 14.05 7.64 5.19
C ASP A 150 14.82 6.94 4.05
N ALA A 151 15.94 6.27 4.38
CA ALA A 151 16.70 5.56 3.37
C ALA A 151 15.87 4.42 2.77
N PRO A 152 15.96 4.18 1.45
CA PRO A 152 15.13 3.18 0.79
C PRO A 152 15.55 1.76 1.16
N TRP A 153 14.59 0.84 1.06
CA TRP A 153 14.84 -0.59 1.11
C TRP A 153 14.95 -1.18 -0.30
N LEU A 154 16.02 -1.93 -0.54
CA LEU A 154 16.14 -2.88 -1.63
C LEU A 154 15.73 -4.26 -1.12
N ILE A 155 14.79 -4.90 -1.80
CA ILE A 155 14.17 -6.15 -1.36
C ILE A 155 14.31 -7.18 -2.47
N ALA A 156 14.80 -8.37 -2.14
CA ALA A 156 14.78 -9.55 -2.99
C ALA A 156 14.00 -10.66 -2.30
N GLY A 157 12.99 -11.19 -2.97
CA GLY A 157 12.06 -12.16 -2.41
C GLY A 157 11.85 -13.37 -3.31
N TYR A 158 11.39 -14.45 -2.70
CA TYR A 158 11.05 -15.70 -3.36
C TYR A 158 9.82 -16.34 -2.69
N ASN A 159 8.88 -16.78 -3.52
CA ASN A 159 7.70 -17.52 -3.10
C ASN A 159 7.68 -18.90 -3.76
N HIS A 160 7.33 -19.93 -2.98
CA HIS A 160 7.10 -21.28 -3.47
C HIS A 160 5.75 -21.83 -3.03
N LEU A 161 5.03 -22.48 -3.94
CA LEU A 161 3.77 -23.18 -3.69
C LEU A 161 3.97 -24.70 -3.62
N PHE A 162 3.60 -25.30 -2.49
CA PHE A 162 3.59 -26.74 -2.24
C PHE A 162 2.17 -27.29 -2.23
N LEU A 163 2.06 -28.62 -2.30
CA LEU A 163 0.81 -29.37 -2.07
C LEU A 163 -0.37 -28.83 -2.88
N ASP A 164 -0.23 -28.77 -4.21
CA ASP A 164 -1.25 -28.23 -5.11
C ASP A 164 -1.77 -26.85 -4.68
N ASN A 165 -0.83 -25.97 -4.32
CA ASN A 165 -1.04 -24.60 -3.89
C ASN A 165 -1.71 -24.43 -2.52
N LYS A 166 -1.80 -25.49 -1.71
CA LYS A 166 -2.34 -25.41 -0.33
C LYS A 166 -1.36 -24.83 0.68
N VAL A 167 -0.07 -24.81 0.36
CA VAL A 167 0.95 -24.24 1.25
C VAL A 167 1.85 -23.31 0.45
N LYS A 168 2.09 -22.10 0.95
CA LYS A 168 3.01 -21.12 0.38
C LYS A 168 4.13 -20.83 1.37
N LEU A 169 5.37 -20.94 0.93
CA LEU A 169 6.53 -20.41 1.65
C LEU A 169 6.96 -19.11 0.96
N MET A 170 7.25 -18.09 1.74
CA MET A 170 7.71 -16.78 1.29
C MET A 170 8.98 -16.45 2.07
N MET A 171 10.00 -15.97 1.36
CA MET A 171 11.26 -15.53 1.95
C MET A 171 11.65 -14.21 1.31
N ASP A 172 12.14 -13.25 2.10
CA ASP A 172 12.72 -12.02 1.57
C ASP A 172 13.98 -11.60 2.34
N PHE A 173 14.92 -11.03 1.61
CA PHE A 173 16.10 -10.37 2.11
C PHE A 173 16.03 -8.89 1.76
N ARG A 174 16.28 -8.03 2.74
CA ARG A 174 16.21 -6.57 2.60
C ARG A 174 17.51 -5.93 2.98
N VAL A 175 17.90 -4.91 2.22
CA VAL A 175 19.08 -4.08 2.46
C VAL A 175 18.66 -2.61 2.47
N GLN A 176 19.13 -1.86 3.45
CA GLN A 176 18.95 -0.42 3.53
C GLN A 176 20.29 0.22 3.85
N ASP A 177 20.77 1.07 2.96
CA ASP A 177 22.04 1.79 3.11
C ASP A 177 21.77 3.17 3.73
N ILE A 178 22.32 3.41 4.91
CA ILE A 178 22.13 4.61 5.71
C ILE A 178 23.49 5.25 5.96
N GLU A 179 24.03 5.98 4.98
CA GLU A 179 25.28 6.77 4.97
C GLU A 179 26.52 6.17 5.69
N SER A 180 26.44 5.95 7.00
CA SER A 180 27.43 5.36 7.88
C SER A 180 27.21 3.88 8.25
N THR A 181 26.03 3.30 7.94
CA THR A 181 25.66 1.92 8.33
C THR A 181 24.79 1.26 7.27
N ILE A 182 24.89 -0.07 7.16
CA ILE A 182 24.00 -0.87 6.31
C ILE A 182 23.15 -1.76 7.21
N ASN A 183 21.83 -1.65 7.06
CA ASN A 183 20.86 -2.50 7.73
C ASN A 183 20.48 -3.69 6.85
N TYR A 184 20.33 -4.85 7.49
CA TYR A 184 19.92 -6.09 6.84
C TYR A 184 18.71 -6.70 7.57
N MET A 185 17.78 -7.25 6.81
CA MET A 185 16.64 -7.99 7.35
C MET A 185 16.39 -9.23 6.52
N PHE A 186 16.12 -10.36 7.17
CA PHE A 186 15.66 -11.58 6.53
C PHE A 186 14.33 -12.00 7.15
N ASN A 187 13.31 -12.19 6.33
CA ASN A 187 12.00 -12.64 6.76
C ASN A 187 11.66 -13.96 6.08
N MET A 188 10.99 -14.85 6.81
CA MET A 188 10.44 -16.08 6.28
C MET A 188 9.03 -16.26 6.82
N GLN A 189 8.08 -16.55 5.93
CA GLN A 189 6.67 -16.74 6.27
C GLN A 189 6.12 -17.99 5.58
N GLY A 190 5.51 -18.87 6.37
CA GLY A 190 4.68 -19.95 5.87
C GLY A 190 3.20 -19.57 5.92
N GLN A 191 2.45 -19.89 4.86
CA GLN A 191 1.01 -19.68 4.77
C GLN A 191 0.33 -20.98 4.33
N ILE A 192 -0.73 -21.36 5.04
CA ILE A 192 -1.53 -22.56 4.77
C ILE A 192 -2.92 -22.11 4.35
N PHE A 193 -3.43 -22.66 3.26
CA PHE A 193 -4.76 -22.41 2.73
C PHE A 193 -5.68 -23.59 3.05
N PHE A 194 -6.76 -23.31 3.79
CA PHE A 194 -7.78 -24.29 4.16
C PHE A 194 -8.94 -24.19 3.16
N ASN A 195 -8.72 -24.73 1.96
CA ASN A 195 -9.72 -24.81 0.91
C ASN A 195 -10.35 -26.20 0.90
#